data_AF-A0A7S1SEQ6-F1
#
_entry.id   AF-A0A7S1SEQ6-F1
#
_cell.length_a   1.000
_cell.length_b   1.000
_cell.length_c   1.000
_cell.angle_alpha   90.00
_cell.angle_beta   90.00
_cell.angle_gamma   90.00
#
_symmetry.space_group_name_H-M   'P 1'
#
loop_
_entity.id
_entity.type
_entity.pdbx_description
1 polymer ?
#
loop_
_entity_poly.entity_id
_entity_poly.type
_entity_poly.pdbx_seq_one_letter_code
_entity_poly.pdbx_strand_id
1 'polypeptide(L)'
;EPQWQYQAPPFTGTLLLARGDVRGLPQRILSGSGLGHAMCLPAHWSAPTISGDGTIYAGRMDGLLYAVHGPSRSPGGAAGGDAQAEIFDADGAALHGASAWAPGMLAFASCDTLFVFKY
;
A
#
# COMPACT_ATOMS: atom_id res chain seq x y z
N GLU A 1 6.86 -5.52 -23.75
CA GLU A 1 5.55 -5.09 -23.24
C GLU A 1 5.29 -5.74 -21.89
N PRO A 2 4.57 -5.11 -20.94
CA PRO A 2 4.26 -5.73 -19.65
C PRO A 2 3.42 -6.99 -19.85
N GLN A 3 3.65 -8.03 -19.04
CA GLN A 3 2.89 -9.29 -19.13
C GLN A 3 1.44 -9.14 -18.62
N TRP A 4 1.24 -8.27 -17.65
CA TRP A 4 -0.05 -7.92 -17.07
C TRP A 4 0.10 -6.60 -16.30
N GLN A 5 -1.01 -5.96 -15.95
CA GLN A 5 -1.02 -4.75 -15.14
C GLN A 5 -2.21 -4.75 -14.18
N TYR A 6 -2.06 -4.08 -13.04
CA TYR A 6 -3.15 -3.77 -12.12
C TYR A 6 -3.26 -2.26 -11.98
N GLN A 7 -4.46 -1.71 -12.23
CA GLN A 7 -4.73 -0.29 -12.07
C GLN A 7 -5.67 -0.10 -10.89
N ALA A 8 -5.14 0.44 -9.79
CA ALA A 8 -5.98 0.80 -8.66
C ALA A 8 -6.98 1.92 -9.06
N PRO A 9 -8.16 1.98 -8.42
CA PRO A 9 -9.15 3.04 -8.68
C PRO A 9 -8.53 4.44 -8.58
N PRO A 10 -9.00 5.44 -9.34
CA PRO A 10 -8.50 6.79 -9.21
C PRO A 10 -8.62 7.29 -7.76
N PHE A 11 -7.54 7.83 -7.21
CA PHE A 11 -7.62 8.47 -5.90
C PHE A 11 -8.26 9.84 -6.06
N THR A 12 -9.36 10.08 -5.35
CA THR A 12 -10.15 11.33 -5.42
C THR A 12 -9.84 12.31 -4.29
N GLY A 13 -8.68 12.16 -3.64
CA GLY A 13 -8.25 13.05 -2.57
C GLY A 13 -8.18 14.51 -3.02
N THR A 14 -8.68 15.40 -2.15
CA THR A 14 -8.87 16.82 -2.45
C THR A 14 -7.59 17.65 -2.29
N LEU A 15 -6.50 17.05 -1.79
CA LEU A 15 -5.24 17.69 -1.45
C LEU A 15 -4.06 16.80 -1.89
N LEU A 16 -2.86 17.38 -2.07
CA LEU A 16 -1.60 16.65 -2.32
C LEU A 16 -1.12 15.82 -1.10
N LEU A 17 -2.06 15.32 -0.31
CA LEU A 17 -1.86 14.63 0.95
C LEU A 17 -2.35 13.19 0.80
N ALA A 18 -1.70 12.26 1.49
CA ALA A 18 -2.22 10.90 1.58
C ALA A 18 -3.51 10.88 2.41
N ARG A 19 -4.34 9.85 2.23
CA ARG A 19 -5.61 9.74 2.99
C ARG A 19 -5.39 9.79 4.51
N GLY A 20 -4.33 9.15 5.00
CA GLY A 20 -3.95 9.19 6.43
C GLY A 20 -3.48 10.56 6.91
N ASP A 21 -2.75 11.31 6.08
CA ASP A 21 -2.35 12.69 6.40
C ASP A 21 -3.59 13.59 6.57
N VAL A 22 -4.58 13.45 5.66
CA VAL A 22 -5.84 14.23 5.74
C VAL A 22 -6.65 13.86 6.97
N ARG A 23 -6.81 12.57 7.26
CA ARG A 23 -7.57 12.10 8.43
C ARG A 23 -6.90 12.44 9.75
N GLY A 24 -5.57 12.37 9.81
CA GLY A 24 -4.81 12.72 11.00
C GLY A 24 -4.69 14.24 11.22
N LEU A 25 -5.04 15.07 10.23
CA LEU A 25 -4.86 16.52 10.29
C LEU A 25 -5.53 17.18 11.52
N PRO A 26 -6.78 16.85 11.91
CA PRO A 26 -7.41 17.41 13.11
C PRO A 26 -6.65 17.03 14.38
N GLN A 27 -6.29 15.75 14.56
CA GLN A 27 -5.46 15.31 15.67
C GLN A 27 -4.12 16.07 15.71
N ARG A 28 -3.44 16.18 14.56
CA ARG A 28 -2.11 16.84 14.43
C ARG A 28 -2.15 18.33 14.77
N ILE A 29 -3.25 19.02 14.43
CA ILE A 29 -3.47 20.43 14.78
C ILE A 29 -3.76 20.57 16.28
N LEU A 30 -4.62 19.70 16.83
CA LEU A 30 -5.11 19.81 18.21
C LEU A 30 -4.10 19.33 19.26
N SER A 31 -3.22 18.39 18.93
CA SER A 31 -2.21 17.84 19.86
C SER A 31 -1.08 18.82 20.18
N GLY A 32 -1.05 20.02 19.57
CA GLY A 32 -0.04 21.04 19.86
C GLY A 32 1.39 20.62 19.51
N SER A 33 1.58 19.49 18.84
CA SER A 33 2.87 18.90 18.49
C SER A 33 3.67 19.72 17.48
N GLY A 34 3.18 20.91 17.08
CA GLY A 34 3.69 21.65 15.93
C GLY A 34 3.79 20.72 14.72
N LEU A 35 4.63 21.05 13.76
CA LEU A 35 5.00 20.18 12.64
C LEU A 35 5.72 18.86 13.07
N GLY A 36 5.70 18.48 14.36
CA GLY A 36 6.46 17.37 14.94
C GLY A 36 5.89 15.97 14.67
N HIS A 37 4.59 15.82 14.44
CA HIS A 37 4.03 14.61 13.80
C HIS A 37 4.08 14.84 12.29
N ALA A 38 5.24 14.59 11.69
CA ALA A 38 5.53 14.93 10.31
C ALA A 38 4.43 14.39 9.37
N MET A 39 3.87 15.28 8.55
CA MET A 39 3.14 14.86 7.37
C MET A 39 4.17 14.13 6.50
N CYS A 40 3.90 12.88 6.15
CA CYS A 40 4.83 12.15 5.31
C CYS A 40 4.78 12.57 3.85
N LEU A 41 3.67 13.19 3.46
CA LEU A 41 3.27 13.39 2.07
C LEU A 41 3.13 12.04 1.34
N PRO A 42 2.25 11.98 0.33
CA PRO A 42 1.99 10.73 -0.36
C PRO A 42 3.14 10.36 -1.29
N ALA A 43 3.68 9.15 -1.14
CA ALA A 43 4.15 8.43 -2.32
C ALA A 43 2.91 7.95 -3.09
N HIS A 44 2.85 8.19 -4.40
CA HIS A 44 1.72 7.71 -5.20
C HIS A 44 1.60 6.18 -5.08
N TRP A 45 2.74 5.47 -5.16
CA TRP A 45 2.92 4.07 -4.79
C TRP A 45 4.23 3.92 -4.00
N SER A 46 4.27 3.02 -3.01
CA SER A 46 5.54 2.60 -2.39
C SER A 46 6.34 1.71 -3.35
N ALA A 47 7.61 1.44 -3.01
CA ALA A 47 8.31 0.33 -3.67
C ALA A 47 7.51 -0.97 -3.43
N PRO A 48 7.27 -1.77 -4.49
CA PRO A 48 6.61 -3.05 -4.33
C PRO A 48 7.54 -4.06 -3.66
N THR A 49 6.97 -4.99 -2.90
CA THR A 49 7.66 -6.17 -2.36
C THR A 49 7.01 -7.42 -2.90
N ILE A 50 7.83 -8.37 -3.35
CA ILE A 50 7.35 -9.62 -3.96
C ILE A 50 7.58 -10.76 -2.96
N SER A 51 6.51 -11.49 -2.68
CA SER A 51 6.50 -12.67 -1.83
C SER A 51 7.01 -13.92 -2.56
N GLY A 52 7.35 -14.97 -1.81
CA GLY A 52 7.77 -16.27 -2.34
C GLY A 52 6.69 -17.00 -3.16
N ASP A 53 5.40 -16.70 -2.94
CA ASP A 53 4.29 -17.19 -3.78
C ASP A 53 4.01 -16.33 -5.03
N GLY A 54 4.76 -15.23 -5.20
CA GLY A 54 4.57 -14.28 -6.30
C GLY A 54 3.55 -13.17 -6.03
N THR A 55 2.97 -13.07 -4.83
CA THR A 55 2.09 -11.96 -4.44
C THR A 55 2.90 -10.67 -4.31
N ILE A 56 2.39 -9.57 -4.86
CA ILE A 56 3.06 -8.27 -4.88
C ILE A 56 2.37 -7.31 -3.92
N TYR A 57 3.10 -6.83 -2.93
CA TYR A 57 2.62 -5.90 -1.91
C TYR A 57 3.08 -4.48 -2.21
N ALA A 58 2.15 -3.52 -2.26
CA ALA A 58 2.48 -2.11 -2.39
C ALA A 58 1.46 -1.23 -1.67
N GLY A 59 1.95 -0.28 -0.88
CA GLY A 59 1.13 0.77 -0.30
C GLY A 59 0.90 1.92 -1.27
N ARG A 60 -0.21 2.64 -1.12
CA ARG A 60 -0.57 3.74 -2.02
C ARG A 60 -1.05 4.97 -1.25
N MET A 61 -1.01 6.13 -1.91
CA MET A 61 -1.44 7.42 -1.34
C MET A 61 -2.88 7.47 -0.82
N ASP A 62 -3.74 6.56 -1.26
CA ASP A 62 -5.11 6.43 -0.76
C ASP A 62 -5.20 5.76 0.61
N GLY A 63 -4.05 5.47 1.24
CA GLY A 63 -3.97 4.89 2.57
C GLY A 63 -4.15 3.37 2.59
N LEU A 64 -4.14 2.73 1.42
CA LEU A 64 -4.37 1.30 1.29
C LEU A 64 -3.06 0.55 1.02
N LEU A 65 -2.97 -0.66 1.58
CA LEU A 65 -1.99 -1.67 1.23
C LEU A 65 -2.65 -2.66 0.28
N TYR A 66 -2.07 -2.80 -0.91
CA TYR A 66 -2.52 -3.73 -1.95
C TYR A 66 -1.66 -4.99 -1.92
N ALA A 67 -2.29 -6.15 -1.92
CA ALA A 67 -1.67 -7.44 -2.23
C ALA A 67 -2.19 -7.90 -3.59
N VAL A 68 -1.37 -7.75 -4.63
CA VAL A 68 -1.73 -7.98 -6.02
C VAL A 68 -1.26 -9.36 -6.47
N HIS A 69 -2.18 -10.12 -7.02
CA HIS A 69 -1.95 -11.42 -7.64
C HIS A 69 -2.04 -11.29 -9.15
N GLY A 70 -1.04 -11.83 -9.86
CA GLY A 70 -1.10 -11.94 -11.30
C GLY A 70 -2.25 -12.87 -11.76
N PRO A 71 -2.58 -12.85 -13.07
CA PRO A 71 -3.53 -13.78 -13.65
C PRO A 71 -3.26 -15.23 -13.24
N SER A 72 -4.27 -15.94 -12.77
CA SER A 72 -4.14 -17.39 -12.58
C SER A 72 -3.95 -18.04 -13.94
N ARG A 73 -2.93 -18.90 -14.05
CA ARG A 73 -2.73 -19.71 -15.24
C ARG A 73 -3.50 -21.00 -15.06
N SER A 74 -4.55 -21.21 -15.86
CA SER A 74 -5.24 -22.50 -15.88
C SER A 74 -4.28 -23.62 -16.32
N PRO A 75 -4.47 -24.87 -15.86
CA PRO A 75 -3.70 -26.01 -16.36
C PRO A 75 -3.85 -26.08 -17.89
N GLY A 76 -2.73 -25.96 -18.62
CA GLY A 76 -2.72 -25.82 -20.08
C GLY A 76 -2.19 -24.47 -20.59
N GLY A 77 -1.81 -23.54 -19.70
CA GLY A 77 -1.01 -22.37 -20.07
C GLY A 77 -1.80 -21.17 -20.60
N ALA A 78 -3.12 -21.28 -20.72
CA ALA A 78 -4.00 -20.14 -20.97
C ALA A 78 -3.98 -19.21 -19.73
N ALA A 79 -3.54 -17.97 -19.92
CA ALA A 79 -3.73 -16.91 -18.94
C ALA A 79 -5.23 -16.61 -18.88
N GLY A 80 -5.90 -17.09 -17.83
CA GLY A 80 -7.33 -16.89 -17.64
C GLY A 80 -7.54 -15.92 -16.49
N GLY A 81 -7.78 -14.64 -16.80
CA GLY A 81 -8.21 -13.63 -15.83
C GLY A 81 -7.32 -12.39 -15.76
N ASP A 82 -7.87 -11.32 -15.21
CA ASP A 82 -7.15 -10.09 -14.90
C ASP A 82 -6.38 -10.22 -13.58
N ALA A 83 -5.36 -9.39 -13.38
CA ALA A 83 -4.71 -9.27 -12.08
C ALA A 83 -5.72 -8.83 -11.02
N GLN A 84 -5.69 -9.46 -9.85
CA GLN A 84 -6.59 -9.17 -8.74
C GLN A 84 -5.81 -8.60 -7.56
N ALA A 85 -6.48 -7.82 -6.70
CA ALA A 85 -5.85 -7.30 -5.50
C ALA A 85 -6.73 -7.52 -4.28
N GLU A 86 -6.11 -8.01 -3.22
CA GLU A 86 -6.65 -7.92 -1.86
C GLU A 86 -6.21 -6.58 -1.27
N ILE A 87 -7.11 -5.93 -0.53
CA ILE A 87 -6.93 -4.55 -0.07
C ILE A 87 -7.05 -4.52 1.44
N PHE A 88 -6.03 -3.97 2.09
CA PHE A 88 -6.02 -3.67 3.51
C PHE A 88 -6.01 -2.15 3.72
N ASP A 89 -6.89 -1.68 4.62
CA ASP A 89 -6.92 -0.28 5.00
C ASP A 89 -5.86 0.02 6.06
N ALA A 90 -4.74 0.61 5.63
CA ALA A 90 -3.61 0.95 6.49
C ALA A 90 -3.71 2.37 7.07
N ASP A 91 -4.77 3.11 6.72
CA ASP A 91 -5.10 4.49 7.13
C ASP A 91 -3.92 5.47 7.16
N GLY A 92 -2.91 5.27 6.30
CA GLY A 92 -1.63 5.98 6.39
C GLY A 92 -0.86 6.01 5.07
N ALA A 93 -0.07 7.05 4.84
CA ALA A 93 0.81 7.10 3.67
C ALA A 93 1.88 6.02 3.79
N ALA A 94 2.24 5.40 2.66
CA ALA A 94 3.36 4.47 2.59
C ALA A 94 4.66 5.24 2.31
N LEU A 95 5.71 4.94 3.07
CA LEU A 95 7.06 5.40 2.74
C LEU A 95 7.60 4.64 1.51
N HIS A 96 8.59 5.20 0.82
CA HIS A 96 9.16 4.59 -0.39
C HIS A 96 9.67 3.15 -0.15
N GLY A 97 10.13 2.82 1.07
CA GLY A 97 10.50 1.47 1.49
C GLY A 97 9.64 0.96 2.66
N ALA A 98 8.33 1.12 2.57
CA ALA A 98 7.40 0.82 3.65
C ALA A 98 7.39 -0.66 4.08
N SER A 99 7.78 -1.59 3.22
CA SER A 99 7.62 -3.03 3.47
C SER A 99 8.94 -3.77 3.67
N ALA A 100 8.91 -4.74 4.58
CA ALA A 100 9.99 -5.69 4.82
C ALA A 100 9.42 -7.11 4.96
N TRP A 101 10.21 -8.10 4.53
CA TRP A 101 9.77 -9.48 4.46
C TRP A 101 10.69 -10.42 5.23
N ALA A 102 10.09 -11.40 5.91
CA ALA A 102 10.77 -12.52 6.54
C ALA A 102 9.93 -13.80 6.38
N PRO A 103 10.52 -15.01 6.54
CA PRO A 103 9.73 -16.24 6.55
C PRO A 103 8.61 -16.14 7.60
N GLY A 104 7.36 -16.35 7.19
CA GLY A 104 6.22 -16.28 8.11
C GLY A 104 5.59 -14.90 8.27
N MET A 105 6.15 -13.83 7.68
CA MET A 105 5.82 -12.47 8.09
C MET A 105 6.09 -11.36 7.05
N LEU A 106 5.13 -10.45 6.93
CA LEU A 106 5.27 -9.15 6.27
C LEU A 106 5.18 -8.04 7.33
N ALA A 107 6.15 -7.14 7.36
CA ALA A 107 6.06 -5.88 8.08
C ALA A 107 5.79 -4.75 7.09
N PHE A 108 4.84 -3.87 7.40
CA PHE A 108 4.50 -2.71 6.58
C PHE A 108 4.37 -1.46 7.47
N ALA A 109 5.23 -0.48 7.24
CA ALA A 109 5.21 0.81 7.92
C ALA A 109 4.42 1.83 7.10
N SER A 110 3.28 2.24 7.63
CA SER A 110 2.68 3.51 7.26
C SER A 110 3.31 4.64 8.07
N CYS A 111 2.89 5.87 7.77
CA CYS A 111 3.33 7.04 8.51
C CYS A 111 2.95 7.09 9.98
N ASP A 112 1.88 6.38 10.33
CA ASP A 112 1.32 6.43 11.68
C ASP A 112 1.40 5.06 12.37
N THR A 113 1.64 3.97 11.64
CA THR A 113 1.51 2.62 12.19
C THR A 113 2.47 1.64 11.53
N LEU A 114 3.03 0.74 12.34
CA LEU A 114 3.71 -0.45 11.87
C LEU A 114 2.74 -1.64 11.93
N PHE A 115 2.40 -2.18 10.78
CA PHE A 115 1.59 -3.38 10.64
C PHE A 115 2.48 -4.60 10.48
N VAL A 116 2.09 -5.71 11.10
CA VAL A 116 2.77 -6.99 10.97
C VAL A 116 1.73 -8.05 10.66
N PHE A 117 1.86 -8.68 9.49
CA PHE A 117 0.97 -9.72 9.01
C PHE A 117 1.67 -11.08 9.13
N LYS A 118 0.93 -12.10 9.55
CA LYS A 118 1.36 -13.49 9.35
C LYS A 118 1.22 -13.80 7.87
N TYR A 119 2.27 -14.37 7.30
CA TYR A 119 2.32 -14.79 5.92
C TYR A 119 2.78 -16.23 5.82
#